data_AF-A0A1F3YEJ3-F1
#
_entry.id   AF-A0A1F3YEJ3-F1
#
_cell.length_a   1.000
_cell.length_b   1.000
_cell.length_c   1.000
_cell.angle_alpha   90.00
_cell.angle_beta   90.00
_cell.angle_gamma   90.00
#
_symmetry.space_group_name_H-M   'P 1'
#
loop_
_entity.id
_entity.type
_entity.pdbx_description
1 polymer ?
#
loop_
_entity_poly.entity_id
_entity_poly.type
_entity_poly.pdbx_seq_one_letter_code
_entity_poly.pdbx_strand_id
1 'polypeptide(L)' 'MRGAACPGPIVEAKKLLNGMRKGEVLQLVSDCPGIWADVLSWVKATGLELADSRESAPGEYQFQIRKP' A
#
# COMPACT_ATOMS: atom_id res chain seq x y z
N MET A 1 9.74 -0.52 -5.27
CA MET A 1 10.01 0.68 -6.10
C MET A 1 10.93 1.58 -5.28
N ARG A 2 12.22 1.69 -5.62
CA ARG A 2 13.18 2.50 -4.85
C ARG A 2 13.22 3.90 -5.46
N GLY A 3 12.90 4.93 -4.68
CA GLY A 3 13.15 6.34 -5.06
C GLY A 3 11.94 7.19 -5.52
N ALA A 4 10.70 6.74 -5.34
CA ALA A 4 9.55 7.63 -5.58
C ALA A 4 9.35 8.53 -4.35
N ALA A 5 9.64 9.82 -4.50
CA ALA A 5 9.34 10.83 -3.48
C ALA A 5 7.84 10.78 -3.12
N CYS A 6 7.54 10.76 -1.81
CA CYS A 6 6.18 10.88 -1.31
C CYS A 6 5.49 12.11 -1.93
N PRO A 7 4.25 11.97 -2.46
CA PRO A 7 3.30 10.88 -2.20
C PRO A 7 3.18 9.83 -3.32
N GLY A 8 4.22 9.62 -4.13
CA GLY A 8 4.21 8.73 -5.30
C GLY A 8 3.65 7.30 -5.06
N PRO A 9 4.09 6.55 -4.04
CA PRO A 9 3.75 5.13 -3.89
C PRO A 9 2.25 4.86 -3.71
N ILE A 10 1.55 5.70 -2.95
CA ILE A 10 0.13 5.51 -2.66
C ILE A 10 -0.74 5.93 -3.85
N VAL A 11 -0.37 7.01 -4.54
CA VAL A 11 -1.12 7.45 -5.72
C VAL A 11 -1.05 6.41 -6.82
N GLU A 12 0.12 5.80 -7.04
CA GLU A 12 0.27 4.69 -7.98
C GLU A 12 -0.45 3.43 -7.51
N ALA A 13 -0.33 3.06 -6.23
CA ALA A 13 -1.06 1.93 -5.66
C ALA A 13 -2.59 2.09 -5.82
N LYS A 14 -3.11 3.32 -5.64
CA LYS A 14 -4.53 3.64 -5.87
C LYS A 14 -4.93 3.51 -7.33
N LYS A 15 -4.10 3.97 -8.26
CA LYS A 15 -4.37 3.80 -9.71
C LYS A 15 -4.42 2.32 -10.08
N LEU A 16 -3.49 1.51 -9.56
CA LEU A 16 -3.48 0.07 -9.78
C LEU A 16 -4.73 -0.58 -9.19
N LEU A 17 -5.07 -0.30 -7.93
CA LEU A 17 -6.27 -0.83 -7.27
C LEU A 17 -7.58 -0.47 -7.98
N ASN A 18 -7.67 0.71 -8.60
CA ASN A 18 -8.84 1.09 -9.39
C ASN A 18 -9.01 0.25 -10.66
N GLY A 19 -7.91 -0.30 -11.21
CA GLY A 19 -7.95 -1.22 -12.36
C GLY A 19 -8.11 -2.69 -11.98
N MET A 20 -8.03 -3.03 -10.70
CA MET A 20 -8.14 -4.40 -10.19
C MET A 20 -9.59 -4.83 -10.00
N ARG A 21 -9.82 -6.14 -10.09
CA ARG A 21 -11.12 -6.75 -9.82
C ARG A 21 -11.33 -6.93 -8.32
N LYS A 22 -12.61 -7.00 -7.92
CA LYS A 22 -12.99 -7.35 -6.55
C LYS A 22 -12.40 -8.70 -6.15
N GLY A 23 -11.83 -8.79 -4.96
CA GLY A 23 -11.15 -9.97 -4.44
C GLY A 23 -9.67 -10.08 -4.80
N GLU A 24 -9.15 -9.25 -5.71
CA GLU A 24 -7.70 -9.21 -5.97
C GLU A 24 -6.96 -8.48 -4.83
N VAL A 25 -5.72 -8.90 -4.59
CA VAL A 25 -4.87 -8.39 -3.52
C VAL A 25 -3.68 -7.66 -4.13
N LEU A 26 -3.54 -6.37 -3.81
CA LEU A 26 -2.39 -5.56 -4.18
C LEU A 26 -1.30 -5.73 -3.14
N GLN A 27 -0.12 -6.15 -3.57
CA GLN A 27 1.08 -6.14 -2.72
C GLN A 27 1.85 -4.84 -2.92
N LEU A 28 1.93 -4.02 -1.89
CA LEU A 28 2.69 -2.78 -1.85
C LEU A 28 3.97 -2.99 -1.02
N VAL A 29 5.13 -2.69 -1.59
CA VAL A 29 6.42 -2.74 -0.88
C VAL A 29 7.09 -1.38 -0.98
N SER A 30 7.46 -0.82 0.16
CA SER A 30 8.07 0.50 0.26
C SER A 30 9.08 0.57 1.41
N ASP A 31 10.18 1.26 1.16
CA ASP A 31 11.27 1.52 2.09
C ASP A 31 11.17 2.91 2.77
N CYS A 32 10.01 3.55 2.68
CA CYS A 32 9.82 4.90 3.21
C CYS A 32 9.48 4.87 4.70
N PRO A 33 10.12 5.71 5.54
CA PRO A 33 9.90 5.70 6.99
C PRO A 33 8.48 6.11 7.43
N GLY A 34 7.69 6.72 6.52
CA GLY A 34 6.30 7.14 6.76
C GLY A 34 5.22 6.24 6.15
N ILE A 35 5.60 5.22 5.36
CA ILE A 35 4.62 4.48 4.55
C ILE A 35 3.56 3.77 5.40
N TRP A 36 3.93 3.35 6.61
CA TRP A 36 3.02 2.68 7.54
C TRP A 36 1.81 3.57 7.89
N ALA A 37 2.05 4.80 8.31
CA ALA A 37 0.99 5.75 8.66
C ALA A 37 0.16 6.13 7.44
N ASP A 38 0.81 6.29 6.28
CA ASP A 38 0.14 6.67 5.04
C ASP A 38 -0.78 5.54 4.53
N VAL A 39 -0.33 4.28 4.54
CA VAL A 39 -1.13 3.11 4.12
C VAL A 39 -2.32 2.90 5.05
N LEU A 40 -2.12 2.98 6.37
CA LEU A 40 -3.22 2.86 7.33
C LEU A 40 -4.28 3.95 7.12
N SER A 41 -3.84 5.20 6.96
CA SER A 41 -4.73 6.33 6.68
C SER A 41 -5.48 6.14 5.37
N TRP A 42 -4.79 5.64 4.34
CA TRP A 42 -5.39 5.40 3.04
C TRP A 42 -6.44 4.28 3.07
N VAL A 43 -6.12 3.13 3.67
CA VAL A 43 -7.05 1.99 3.84
C VAL A 43 -8.31 2.44 4.57
N LYS A 44 -8.14 3.21 5.67
CA LYS A 44 -9.26 3.77 6.45
C LYS A 44 -10.09 4.77 5.64
N ALA A 45 -9.44 5.67 4.90
CA ALA A 45 -10.12 6.72 4.12
C ALA A 45 -10.87 6.17 2.90
N THR A 46 -10.39 5.07 2.31
CA THR A 46 -10.99 4.46 1.12
C THR A 46 -11.88 3.25 1.41
N GLY A 47 -11.90 2.76 2.66
CA GLY A 47 -12.63 1.56 3.05
C GLY A 47 -12.07 0.30 2.39
N LEU A 48 -10.77 0.29 2.07
CA LEU A 48 -10.09 -0.91 1.60
C LEU A 48 -9.85 -1.88 2.77
N GLU A 49 -9.58 -3.14 2.46
CA GLU A 49 -9.23 -4.14 3.47
C GLU A 49 -7.71 -4.34 3.46
N LEU A 50 -7.06 -4.10 4.59
CA LEU A 50 -5.66 -4.46 4.78
C LEU A 50 -5.59 -5.93 5.22
N ALA A 51 -5.24 -6.81 4.29
CA ALA A 51 -5.17 -8.25 4.52
C ALA A 51 -3.93 -8.66 5.32
N ASP A 52 -2.78 -8.01 5.06
CA ASP A 52 -1.52 -8.26 5.79
C ASP A 52 -0.66 -7.00 5.79
N SER A 53 0.18 -6.85 6.82
CA SER A 53 1.20 -5.81 6.88
C SER A 53 2.36 -6.28 7.72
N ARG A 54 3.57 -6.26 7.15
CA ARG A 54 4.78 -6.73 7.80
C ARG A 54 6.00 -5.93 7.37
N GLU A 55 6.99 -5.86 8.24
CA GLU A 55 8.33 -5.40 7.88
C GLU A 55 9.07 -6.57 7.24
N SER A 56 9.46 -6.45 5.97
CA SER A 56 10.16 -7.50 5.23
C SER A 56 11.67 -7.43 5.39
N ALA A 57 12.21 -6.24 5.65
CA ALA A 57 13.62 -5.98 5.95
C ALA A 57 13.72 -4.67 6.77
N PRO A 58 14.86 -4.38 7.42
CA PRO A 58 15.03 -3.15 8.19
C PRO A 58 14.74 -1.91 7.34
N GLY A 59 13.63 -1.23 7.64
CA GLY A 59 13.18 -0.05 6.90
C GLY A 59 12.40 -0.35 5.61
N GLU A 60 12.12 -1.62 5.27
CA GLU A 60 11.26 -2.02 4.15
C GLU A 60 9.97 -2.68 4.66
N TYR A 61 8.84 -2.04 4.33
CA TYR A 61 7.51 -2.46 4.72
C TYR A 61 6.74 -3.04 3.53
N GLN A 62 6.04 -4.13 3.79
CA GLN A 62 5.18 -4.82 2.85
C GLN A 62 3.75 -4.83 3.35
N PHE A 63 2.82 -4.43 2.50
CA PHE A 63 1.38 -4.38 2.76
C PHE A 63 0.64 -5.18 1.71
N GLN A 64 -0.38 -5.92 2.13
CA GLN A 64 -1.31 -6.61 1.26
C GLN A 64 -2.69 -5.96 1.41
N ILE A 65 -3.14 -5.29 0.37
CA ILE A 65 -4.40 -4.54 0.37
C ILE A 65 -5.37 -5.26 -0.56
N ARG A 66 -6.46 -5.78 -0.01
CA ARG A 66 -7.51 -6.46 -0.76
C ARG A 66 -8.54 -5.46 -1.28
N LYS A 67 -8.92 -5.64 -2.55
CA LYS A 67 -10.01 -4.90 -3.15
C LYS A 67 -11.37 -5.49 -2.71
N PRO A 68 -12.24 -4.72 -2.02
CA PRO A 68 -13.62 -5.12 -1.75
C PRO A 68 -14.50 -4.99 -3.00
#